data_AF-A0A5N7CN55-F1
#
_entry.id   AF-A0A5N7CN55-F1
#
_cell.length_a   1.000
_cell.length_b   1.000
_cell.length_c   1.000
_cell.angle_alpha   90.00
_cell.angle_beta   90.00
_cell.angle_gamma   90.00
#
_symmetry.space_group_name_H-M   'P 1'
#
loop_
_entity.id
_entity.type
_entity.pdbx_description
1 polymer ?
#
loop_
_entity_poly.entity_id
_entity_poly.type
_entity_poly.pdbx_seq_one_letter_code
_entity_poly.pdbx_strand_id
1 'polypeptide(L)'
;MHSYVRPHQYVALRLPSEFTKIQKIEPDRTVFLGKFGSFPANQIIGRPFYLTFEILDNADEKDGSCLRMVPAAELHAETLIADGEGDGDEVDTNEDGTPMRTNRETIDDASTQKLTWQEIEELKKESGGAGREIISKILESHSALDQKTTFSLAKYMLRKRRKYMQRFTVLPLDVGILTNHMMEDQGAAKIMEMRDEMIGLLGCWGNVHHGGSASLDETLAAKPNGRYLVVDDTGGLVVAAMAERMGILYPHDGDDYEEQTSSDEPKKSEPEQAQDDEQQPTDSSSRRPARPAHMSASGNSITFVHPNKQANLSLLKYFGYNQDNPDETHPLHTHLKTVSWLQLLDPNSDPIYAQEPEVIPDSELYSMKSNKRGAYHRKRNRWARVQSVVNEARAGEFDGLIVATLMDPSSVLKHAVPLLAGSAHVAVYSPSIEPLTELDPTLLLAPSLQTSRVRPWQVLPGRTHPLMSMRGGAEGYIFHAIRVIPTQQTIQAAGNPGRKKRKVVAQEAPTPTADSGSGLDVEMKS
;
A
#
# COMPACT_ATOMS: atom_id res chain seq x y z
N MET A 1 -6.33 6.45 -9.20
CA MET A 1 -7.00 6.80 -7.93
C MET A 1 -8.00 7.89 -8.22
N HIS A 2 -9.25 7.74 -7.77
CA HIS A 2 -10.32 8.70 -8.03
C HIS A 2 -10.12 10.02 -7.29
N SER A 3 -10.62 11.13 -7.84
CA SER A 3 -10.51 12.47 -7.26
C SER A 3 -11.56 12.80 -6.18
N TYR A 4 -12.60 11.96 -6.07
CA TYR A 4 -13.73 12.12 -5.15
C TYR A 4 -14.16 10.79 -4.52
N VAL A 5 -14.92 10.87 -3.42
CA VAL A 5 -15.44 9.71 -2.69
C VAL A 5 -16.51 8.99 -3.52
N ARG A 6 -16.22 7.75 -3.93
CA ARG A 6 -17.19 6.89 -4.65
C ARG A 6 -18.00 6.00 -3.68
N PRO A 7 -19.22 5.57 -4.06
CA PRO A 7 -19.95 4.55 -3.31
C PRO A 7 -19.20 3.22 -3.28
N HIS A 8 -19.38 2.45 -2.21
CA HIS A 8 -18.73 1.16 -1.91
C HIS A 8 -17.20 1.17 -1.81
N GLN A 9 -16.54 2.30 -2.03
CA GLN A 9 -15.09 2.49 -1.86
C GLN A 9 -14.69 2.43 -0.37
N TYR A 10 -13.48 1.95 -0.08
CA TYR A 10 -12.86 2.18 1.22
C TYR A 10 -12.16 3.54 1.23
N VAL A 11 -12.38 4.31 2.30
CA VAL A 11 -11.72 5.60 2.54
C VAL A 11 -11.07 5.62 3.91
N ALA A 12 -10.15 6.56 4.09
CA ALA A 12 -9.47 6.80 5.35
C ALA A 12 -10.09 8.00 6.06
N LEU A 13 -10.63 7.79 7.25
CA LEU A 13 -11.23 8.85 8.08
C LEU A 13 -10.25 9.23 9.18
N ARG A 14 -9.50 10.31 8.95
CA ARG A 14 -8.54 10.86 9.93
C ARG A 14 -9.30 11.63 11.01
N LEU A 15 -9.13 11.20 12.26
CA LEU A 15 -9.75 11.80 13.43
C LEU A 15 -8.88 12.95 14.00
N PRO A 16 -9.38 13.79 14.92
CA PRO A 16 -8.61 14.89 15.51
C PRO A 16 -7.43 14.41 16.35
N SER A 17 -7.39 13.12 16.69
CA SER A 17 -6.24 12.44 17.29
C SER A 17 -5.15 12.04 16.30
N GLU A 18 -5.22 12.47 15.03
CA GLU A 18 -4.44 12.01 13.86
C GLU A 18 -4.63 10.53 13.48
N PHE A 19 -5.07 9.68 14.41
CA PHE A 19 -5.45 8.30 14.14
C PHE A 19 -6.43 8.20 12.97
N THR A 20 -6.16 7.27 12.05
CA THR A 20 -6.93 7.07 10.83
C THR A 20 -7.73 5.77 10.90
N LYS A 21 -9.05 5.90 10.79
CA LYS A 21 -9.98 4.76 10.72
C LYS A 21 -10.30 4.46 9.25
N ILE A 22 -10.00 3.25 8.79
CA ILE A 22 -10.45 2.78 7.47
C ILE A 22 -11.94 2.41 7.54
N GLN A 23 -12.72 2.89 6.58
CA GLN A 23 -14.16 2.64 6.52
C GLN A 23 -14.62 2.43 5.07
N LYS A 24 -15.42 1.39 4.81
CA LYS A 24 -16.15 1.25 3.55
C LYS A 24 -17.35 2.19 3.54
N ILE A 25 -17.49 3.00 2.50
CA ILE A 25 -18.60 3.96 2.35
C ILE A 25 -19.74 3.28 1.62
N GLU A 26 -20.68 2.72 2.37
CA GLU A 26 -21.89 2.12 1.81
C GLU A 26 -23.01 3.18 1.75
N PRO A 27 -23.67 3.37 0.59
CA PRO A 27 -24.85 4.23 0.49
C PRO A 27 -25.92 3.85 1.51
N ASP A 28 -26.68 4.84 1.96
CA ASP A 28 -27.81 4.72 2.90
C ASP A 28 -27.44 4.09 4.26
N ARG A 29 -26.14 4.07 4.61
CA ARG A 29 -25.63 3.66 5.92
C ARG A 29 -25.12 4.84 6.74
N THR A 30 -25.23 4.73 8.06
CA THR A 30 -24.59 5.65 9.01
C THR A 30 -23.19 5.17 9.35
N VAL A 31 -22.19 6.03 9.18
CA VAL A 31 -20.81 5.81 9.60
C VAL A 31 -20.65 6.24 11.06
N PHE A 32 -20.08 5.37 11.90
CA PHE A 32 -19.87 5.61 13.33
C PHE A 32 -18.39 5.85 13.65
N LEU A 33 -18.07 6.96 14.31
CA LEU A 33 -16.71 7.38 14.69
C LEU A 33 -16.44 7.27 16.20
N GLY A 34 -17.22 6.47 16.93
CA GLY A 34 -17.05 6.31 18.38
C GLY A 34 -17.46 7.57 19.12
N LYS A 35 -16.58 8.06 20.00
CA LYS A 35 -16.81 9.28 20.80
C LYS A 35 -16.94 10.58 19.97
N PHE A 36 -16.63 10.53 18.67
CA PHE A 36 -16.67 11.68 17.76
C PHE A 36 -17.99 11.79 16.99
N GLY A 37 -19.00 10.97 17.32
CA GLY A 37 -20.32 11.01 16.69
C GLY A 37 -20.48 10.07 15.50
N SER A 38 -21.49 10.34 14.68
CA SER A 38 -21.86 9.53 13.52
C SER A 38 -22.55 10.37 12.45
N PHE A 39 -22.46 9.96 11.17
CA PHE A 39 -23.04 10.70 10.04
C PHE A 39 -23.53 9.77 8.93
N PRO A 40 -24.56 10.13 8.13
CA PRO A 40 -24.96 9.37 6.95
C PRO A 40 -23.90 9.43 5.85
N ALA A 41 -23.49 8.26 5.34
CA ALA A 41 -22.47 8.10 4.30
C ALA A 41 -22.73 8.96 3.05
N ASN A 42 -23.99 9.08 2.64
CA ASN A 42 -24.41 9.88 1.48
C ASN A 42 -23.94 11.34 1.54
N GLN A 43 -23.73 11.90 2.73
CA GLN A 43 -23.30 13.30 2.87
C GLN A 43 -21.84 13.55 2.46
N ILE A 44 -21.02 12.50 2.29
CA ILE A 44 -19.63 12.61 1.78
C ILE A 44 -19.44 12.02 0.37
N ILE A 45 -20.37 11.21 -0.14
CA ILE A 45 -20.28 10.65 -1.51
C ILE A 45 -20.30 11.78 -2.54
N GLY A 46 -19.49 11.66 -3.59
CA GLY A 46 -19.34 12.66 -4.64
C GLY A 46 -18.52 13.90 -4.25
N ARG A 47 -18.11 14.04 -2.99
CA ARG A 47 -17.24 15.14 -2.54
C ARG A 47 -15.76 14.83 -2.78
N PRO A 48 -14.91 15.84 -3.04
CA PRO A 48 -13.48 15.65 -3.16
C PRO A 48 -12.86 15.22 -1.82
N PHE A 49 -11.72 14.55 -1.91
CA PHE A 49 -10.92 14.19 -0.74
C PHE A 49 -10.27 15.41 -0.06
N TYR A 50 -9.66 15.18 1.10
CA TYR A 50 -9.00 16.15 1.99
C TYR A 50 -9.92 17.20 2.63
N LEU A 51 -11.22 17.17 2.35
CA LEU A 51 -12.21 17.95 3.10
C LEU A 51 -12.31 17.48 4.55
N THR A 52 -12.37 18.44 5.47
CA THR A 52 -12.64 18.21 6.88
C THR A 52 -14.08 18.61 7.20
N PHE A 53 -14.79 17.71 7.87
CA PHE A 53 -16.17 17.91 8.29
C PHE A 53 -16.24 17.99 9.81
N GLU A 54 -17.16 18.83 10.30
CA GLU A 54 -17.61 18.87 11.68
C GLU A 54 -19.02 18.30 11.74
N ILE A 55 -19.23 17.32 12.61
CA ILE A 55 -20.54 16.70 12.83
C ILE A 55 -21.37 17.66 13.67
N LEU A 56 -22.59 17.94 13.19
CA LEU A 56 -23.59 18.78 13.86
C LEU A 56 -24.67 17.87 14.45
N ASP A 57 -25.04 18.14 15.70
CA ASP A 57 -26.00 17.32 16.43
C ASP A 57 -27.44 17.60 16.00
N ASN A 58 -27.73 18.87 15.71
CA ASN A 58 -28.95 19.31 15.05
C ASN A 58 -28.67 19.44 13.55
N ALA A 59 -29.14 18.47 12.76
CA ALA A 59 -29.35 18.73 11.34
C ALA A 59 -30.43 19.81 11.22
N ASP A 60 -30.11 20.96 10.63
CA ASP A 60 -31.10 22.03 10.42
C ASP A 60 -32.33 21.45 9.71
N GLU A 61 -33.53 21.71 10.24
CA GLU A 61 -34.83 21.19 9.73
C GLU A 61 -35.11 21.53 8.25
N LYS A 62 -34.25 22.36 7.63
CA LYS A 62 -34.35 22.83 6.25
C LYS A 62 -33.52 22.02 5.25
N ASP A 63 -32.37 21.49 5.65
CA ASP A 63 -31.40 20.83 4.74
C ASP A 63 -31.11 19.36 5.11
N GLY A 64 -31.37 18.91 6.35
CA GLY A 64 -31.15 17.52 6.77
C GLY A 64 -29.68 17.05 6.78
N SER A 65 -28.72 17.94 6.48
CA SER A 65 -27.29 17.66 6.60
C SER A 65 -26.83 17.77 8.05
N CYS A 66 -26.07 16.79 8.53
CA CYS A 66 -25.46 16.79 9.85
C CYS A 66 -23.94 17.02 9.77
N LEU A 67 -23.44 17.47 8.61
CA LEU A 67 -22.02 17.73 8.37
C LEU A 67 -21.80 19.16 7.89
N ARG A 68 -21.08 19.95 8.69
CA ARG A 68 -20.52 21.25 8.27
C ARG A 68 -19.16 21.04 7.64
N MET A 69 -18.96 21.48 6.41
CA MET A 69 -17.61 21.59 5.84
C MET A 69 -16.82 22.67 6.58
N VAL A 70 -15.63 22.34 7.09
CA VAL A 70 -14.75 23.27 7.79
C VAL A 70 -13.88 23.99 6.75
N PRO A 71 -13.95 25.33 6.60
CA PRO A 71 -13.16 26.05 5.61
C PRO A 71 -11.66 25.97 5.90
N ALA A 72 -10.83 25.98 4.85
CA ALA A 72 -9.37 25.95 4.98
C ALA A 72 -8.82 27.11 5.84
N ALA A 73 -9.44 28.30 5.78
CA ALA A 73 -9.08 29.43 6.63
C ALA A 73 -9.31 29.17 8.12
N GLU A 74 -10.36 28.42 8.48
CA GLU A 74 -10.63 28.03 9.88
C GLU A 74 -9.58 27.02 10.38
N LEU A 75 -9.25 26.02 9.55
CA LEU A 75 -8.19 25.05 9.85
C LEU A 75 -6.82 25.74 9.98
N HIS A 76 -6.49 26.68 9.10
CA HIS A 76 -5.23 27.42 9.14
C HIS A 76 -5.13 28.31 10.39
N ALA A 77 -6.20 29.04 10.74
CA ALA A 77 -6.26 29.81 11.99
C ALA A 77 -6.11 28.90 13.23
N GLU A 78 -6.67 27.68 13.21
CA GLU A 78 -6.45 26.71 14.28
C GLU A 78 -4.98 26.24 14.37
N THR A 79 -4.28 26.11 13.24
CA THR A 79 -2.84 25.81 13.16
C THR A 79 -2.01 26.97 13.72
N LEU A 80 -2.23 28.22 13.29
CA LEU A 80 -1.52 29.40 13.80
C LEU A 80 -1.67 29.56 15.32
N ILE A 81 -2.87 29.30 15.87
CA ILE A 81 -3.10 29.26 17.32
C ILE A 81 -2.30 28.11 17.99
N ALA A 82 -2.10 26.98 17.31
CA ALA A 82 -1.24 25.90 17.80
C ALA A 82 0.26 26.21 17.67
N ASP A 83 0.65 27.02 16.68
CA ASP A 83 1.99 27.60 16.45
C ASP A 83 2.36 28.66 17.50
N GLY A 84 1.37 29.26 18.14
CA GLY A 84 1.56 30.36 19.08
C GLY A 84 1.67 31.73 18.40
N GLU A 85 1.51 31.78 17.08
CA GLU A 85 1.45 32.98 16.24
C GLU A 85 0.01 33.54 16.19
N GLY A 86 -0.64 33.62 17.35
CA GLY A 86 -1.89 34.36 17.49
C GLY A 86 -1.64 35.86 17.46
N ASP A 87 -2.62 36.63 16.97
CA ASP A 87 -2.66 38.10 16.92
C ASP A 87 -2.73 38.71 18.35
N GLY A 88 -1.64 38.54 19.09
CA GLY A 88 -1.43 39.04 20.44
C GLY A 88 0.02 39.48 20.55
N ASP A 89 0.18 40.81 20.55
CA ASP A 89 1.38 41.65 20.69
C ASP A 89 2.72 40.97 20.99
N GLU A 90 3.77 41.47 20.32
CA GLU A 90 5.16 41.31 20.75
C GLU A 90 5.32 41.66 22.24
N VAL A 91 5.55 40.67 23.11
CA VAL A 91 6.11 40.92 24.45
C VAL A 91 7.10 39.82 24.87
N ASP A 92 8.30 39.89 24.30
CA ASP A 92 9.52 39.65 25.06
C ASP A 92 10.05 41.04 25.50
N THR A 93 10.78 41.21 26.62
CA THR A 93 11.44 40.20 27.47
C THR A 93 11.47 40.68 28.93
N ASN A 94 12.16 39.94 29.81
CA ASN A 94 12.72 40.51 31.06
C ASN A 94 13.70 41.67 30.76
N GLU A 95 14.03 42.59 31.68
CA GLU A 95 13.76 42.60 33.13
C GLU A 95 12.81 43.73 33.59
N ASP A 96 12.92 44.92 33.01
CA ASP A 96 12.49 46.22 33.56
C ASP A 96 10.97 46.54 33.48
N GLY A 97 10.08 45.53 33.54
CA GLY A 97 8.63 45.81 33.46
C GLY A 97 7.59 44.69 33.58
N THR A 98 7.93 43.41 33.31
CA THR A 98 7.05 42.21 33.41
C THR A 98 5.86 42.13 32.41
N PRO A 99 5.22 40.94 32.21
CA PRO A 99 5.60 39.61 32.66
C PRO A 99 5.86 38.61 31.50
N MET A 100 7.12 38.17 31.37
CA MET A 100 7.42 36.92 30.67
C MET A 100 6.79 35.75 31.46
N ARG A 101 5.63 35.28 31.03
CA ARG A 101 4.83 34.26 31.73
C ARG A 101 5.68 33.02 31.99
N THR A 102 5.83 32.64 33.26
CA THR A 102 6.70 31.54 33.68
C THR A 102 5.95 30.57 34.58
N ASN A 103 6.31 29.29 34.52
CA ASN A 103 5.73 28.25 35.37
C ASN A 103 6.31 28.22 36.79
N ARG A 104 7.15 29.20 37.17
CA ARG A 104 7.78 29.29 38.51
C ARG A 104 6.79 29.26 39.66
N GLU A 105 5.61 29.86 39.47
CA GLU A 105 4.55 29.96 40.48
C GLU A 105 3.36 29.03 40.19
N THR A 106 3.44 28.21 39.14
CA THR A 106 2.39 27.25 38.80
C THR A 106 2.46 26.05 39.74
N ILE A 107 1.45 25.93 40.60
CA ILE A 107 1.26 24.78 41.50
C ILE A 107 0.35 23.75 40.79
N ASP A 108 0.72 22.47 40.82
CA ASP A 108 -0.10 21.39 40.29
C ASP A 108 -1.20 21.00 41.29
N ASP A 109 -2.30 21.74 41.28
CA ASP A 109 -3.49 21.48 42.08
C ASP A 109 -4.70 21.13 41.20
N ALA A 110 -5.39 20.06 41.56
CA ALA A 110 -6.64 19.64 40.93
C ALA A 110 -7.73 20.74 40.98
N SER A 111 -7.71 21.62 41.99
CA SER A 111 -8.64 22.76 42.11
C SER A 111 -8.53 23.78 40.96
N THR A 112 -7.45 23.74 40.18
CA THR A 112 -7.19 24.65 39.05
C THR A 112 -8.29 24.57 37.97
N GLN A 113 -8.92 23.42 37.81
CA GLN A 113 -10.05 23.22 36.91
C GLN A 113 -11.34 23.12 37.74
N LYS A 114 -12.12 24.19 37.76
CA LYS A 114 -13.35 24.27 38.57
C LYS A 114 -14.48 23.37 38.07
N LEU A 115 -14.49 23.07 36.77
CA LEU A 115 -15.50 22.24 36.13
C LEU A 115 -15.20 20.76 36.38
N THR A 116 -16.10 20.09 37.09
CA THR A 116 -16.01 18.68 37.47
C THR A 116 -16.16 17.75 36.26
N TRP A 117 -15.78 16.47 36.46
CA TRP A 117 -15.99 15.45 35.43
C TRP A 117 -17.48 15.21 35.14
N GLN A 118 -18.36 15.32 36.14
CA GLN A 118 -19.81 15.13 35.98
C GLN A 118 -20.43 16.25 35.13
N GLU A 119 -20.10 17.51 35.41
CA GLU A 119 -20.54 18.65 34.59
C GLU A 119 -19.99 18.54 33.15
N ILE A 120 -18.76 18.04 32.96
CA ILE A 120 -18.22 17.76 31.61
C ILE A 120 -18.99 16.64 30.89
N GLU A 121 -19.56 15.66 31.62
CA GLU A 121 -20.42 14.61 31.05
C GLU A 121 -21.81 15.14 30.72
N GLU A 122 -22.35 16.05 31.53
CA GLU A 122 -23.62 16.73 31.30
C GLU A 122 -23.51 17.67 30.10
N LEU A 123 -22.45 18.47 29.99
CA LEU A 123 -22.20 19.31 28.81
C LEU A 123 -22.09 18.49 27.50
N LYS A 124 -21.57 17.26 27.52
CA LYS A 124 -21.59 16.38 26.33
C LYS A 124 -22.99 15.91 25.95
N LYS A 125 -23.94 15.87 26.90
CA LYS A 125 -25.33 15.45 26.69
C LYS A 125 -26.22 16.64 26.33
N GLU A 126 -26.01 17.79 26.98
CA GLU A 126 -26.81 19.01 26.85
C GLU A 126 -26.43 19.86 25.64
N SER A 127 -25.14 20.12 25.41
CA SER A 127 -24.68 20.91 24.24
C SER A 127 -24.79 20.13 22.92
N GLY A 128 -25.47 18.97 22.90
CA GLY A 128 -25.56 17.99 21.81
C GLY A 128 -24.23 17.27 21.50
N GLY A 129 -23.14 18.02 21.54
CA GLY A 129 -21.92 17.68 20.85
C GLY A 129 -21.11 18.87 20.32
N ALA A 130 -21.57 20.11 20.53
CA ALA A 130 -20.85 21.35 20.22
C ALA A 130 -19.51 21.47 20.99
N GLY A 131 -18.49 20.77 20.48
CA GLY A 131 -17.17 20.66 21.12
C GLY A 131 -16.51 22.01 21.41
N ARG A 132 -16.84 23.04 20.60
CA ARG A 132 -16.46 24.43 20.81
C ARG A 132 -16.95 25.00 22.15
N GLU A 133 -18.21 24.79 22.51
CA GLU A 133 -18.78 25.28 23.78
C GLU A 133 -18.13 24.59 24.98
N ILE A 134 -17.93 23.27 24.89
CA ILE A 134 -17.24 22.48 25.92
C ILE A 134 -15.81 23.00 26.11
N ILE A 135 -15.12 23.34 25.03
CA ILE A 135 -13.77 23.91 25.09
C ILE A 135 -13.80 25.33 25.70
N SER A 136 -14.75 26.18 25.34
CA SER A 136 -14.89 27.54 25.89
C SER A 136 -15.12 27.49 27.40
N LYS A 137 -16.16 26.75 27.85
CA LYS A 137 -16.47 26.57 29.28
C LYS A 137 -15.27 26.04 30.07
N ILE A 138 -14.53 25.07 29.52
CA ILE A 138 -13.31 24.50 30.14
C ILE A 138 -12.16 25.51 30.26
N LEU A 139 -12.06 26.47 29.35
CA LEU A 139 -11.05 27.54 29.39
C LEU A 139 -11.46 28.63 30.38
N GLU A 140 -12.72 29.06 30.35
CA GLU A 140 -13.32 30.03 31.28
C GLU A 140 -13.24 29.55 32.75
N SER A 141 -13.42 28.25 32.99
CA SER A 141 -13.38 27.64 34.32
C SER A 141 -11.96 27.33 34.86
N HIS A 142 -10.91 27.64 34.09
CA HIS A 142 -9.52 27.34 34.46
C HIS A 142 -8.87 28.53 35.20
N SER A 143 -8.64 28.41 36.51
CA SER A 143 -8.21 29.53 37.36
C SER A 143 -6.82 30.10 37.03
N ALA A 144 -5.86 29.25 36.63
CA ALA A 144 -4.48 29.64 36.32
C ALA A 144 -4.17 29.53 34.81
N LEU A 145 -5.05 30.06 33.97
CA LEU A 145 -4.89 30.02 32.50
C LEU A 145 -3.96 31.16 32.01
N ASP A 146 -4.04 32.30 32.68
CA ASP A 146 -3.19 33.49 32.58
C ASP A 146 -1.72 33.20 32.88
N GLN A 147 -1.43 32.35 33.87
CA GLN A 147 -0.06 31.93 34.22
C GLN A 147 0.65 31.13 33.10
N LYS A 148 -0.09 30.63 32.10
CA LYS A 148 0.47 29.81 31.03
C LYS A 148 1.21 30.66 30.00
N THR A 149 2.44 30.25 29.65
CA THR A 149 3.14 30.70 28.43
C THR A 149 2.25 30.52 27.20
N THR A 150 2.44 31.36 26.18
CA THR A 150 1.79 31.25 24.86
C THR A 150 1.80 29.82 24.33
N PHE A 151 2.98 29.18 24.32
CA PHE A 151 3.14 27.79 23.87
C PHE A 151 2.43 26.75 24.74
N SER A 152 2.38 26.92 26.07
CA SER A 152 1.68 25.98 26.94
C SER A 152 0.15 26.15 26.89
N LEU A 153 -0.33 27.38 26.65
CA LEU A 153 -1.72 27.68 26.34
C LEU A 153 -2.13 27.06 24.99
N ALA A 154 -1.35 27.28 23.93
CA ALA A 154 -1.55 26.66 22.61
C ALA A 154 -1.60 25.13 22.69
N LYS A 155 -0.64 24.50 23.41
CA LYS A 155 -0.62 23.05 23.66
C LYS A 155 -1.84 22.58 24.46
N TYR A 156 -2.32 23.37 25.41
CA TYR A 156 -3.54 23.08 26.17
C TYR A 156 -4.78 23.13 25.27
N MET A 157 -4.95 24.20 24.49
CA MET A 157 -6.05 24.37 23.54
C MET A 157 -6.08 23.25 22.50
N LEU A 158 -4.94 22.93 21.86
CA LEU A 158 -4.83 21.83 20.90
C LEU A 158 -5.26 20.50 21.53
N ARG A 159 -4.78 20.17 22.74
CA ARG A 159 -5.17 18.96 23.47
C ARG A 159 -6.68 18.91 23.76
N LYS A 160 -7.32 20.05 24.02
CA LYS A 160 -8.78 20.12 24.21
C LYS A 160 -9.51 19.97 22.86
N ARG A 161 -9.08 20.66 21.80
CA ARG A 161 -9.61 20.49 20.43
C ARG A 161 -9.59 19.01 20.00
N ARG A 162 -8.43 18.35 20.09
CA ARG A 162 -8.27 16.92 19.78
C ARG A 162 -9.15 15.97 20.60
N LYS A 163 -9.63 16.40 21.78
CA LYS A 163 -10.45 15.58 22.68
C LYS A 163 -11.96 15.77 22.48
N TYR A 164 -12.40 17.00 22.19
CA TYR A 164 -13.82 17.39 22.22
C TYR A 164 -14.41 17.80 20.87
N MET A 165 -13.60 18.15 19.85
CA MET A 165 -14.13 18.49 18.52
C MET A 165 -14.62 17.23 17.81
N GLN A 166 -15.88 17.22 17.37
CA GLN A 166 -16.46 16.16 16.55
C GLN A 166 -16.12 16.38 15.07
N ARG A 167 -14.85 16.13 14.71
CA ARG A 167 -14.36 16.35 13.34
C ARG A 167 -13.73 15.11 12.74
N PHE A 168 -13.69 15.06 11.40
CA PHE A 168 -12.88 14.12 10.66
C PHE A 168 -12.46 14.69 9.30
N THR A 169 -11.29 14.32 8.79
CA THR A 169 -10.89 14.55 7.39
C THR A 169 -11.12 13.27 6.59
N VAL A 170 -11.73 13.36 5.42
CA VAL A 170 -11.83 12.23 4.48
C VAL A 170 -10.60 12.21 3.59
N LEU A 171 -9.81 11.15 3.65
CA LEU A 171 -8.62 10.92 2.85
C LEU A 171 -8.87 9.76 1.86
N PRO A 172 -8.22 9.75 0.68
CA PRO A 172 -8.23 8.55 -0.15
C PRO A 172 -7.54 7.42 0.62
N LEU A 173 -7.87 6.16 0.29
CA LEU A 173 -7.12 5.03 0.80
C LEU A 173 -6.02 4.65 -0.19
N ASP A 174 -4.79 5.02 0.14
CA ASP A 174 -3.58 4.66 -0.57
C ASP A 174 -2.81 3.55 0.17
N VAL A 175 -1.73 3.06 -0.45
CA VAL A 175 -0.90 1.99 0.12
C VAL A 175 -0.19 2.44 1.40
N GLY A 176 0.24 3.70 1.49
CA GLY A 176 0.94 4.22 2.67
C GLY A 176 0.03 4.34 3.90
N ILE A 177 -1.19 4.84 3.73
CA ILE A 177 -2.22 4.91 4.78
C ILE A 177 -2.63 3.49 5.21
N LEU A 178 -2.81 2.56 4.27
CA LEU A 178 -3.09 1.16 4.62
C LEU A 178 -1.93 0.55 5.41
N THR A 179 -0.68 0.78 5.01
CA THR A 179 0.53 0.32 5.71
C THR A 179 0.58 0.85 7.14
N ASN A 180 0.41 2.17 7.30
CA ASN A 180 0.42 2.82 8.62
C ASN A 180 -0.73 2.32 9.51
N HIS A 181 -1.93 2.09 8.96
CA HIS A 181 -3.05 1.51 9.71
C HIS A 181 -2.83 0.03 10.09
N MET A 182 -2.25 -0.78 9.19
CA MET A 182 -1.86 -2.16 9.49
C MET A 182 -0.75 -2.23 10.55
N MET A 183 0.17 -1.27 10.53
CA MET A 183 1.14 -1.07 11.58
C MET A 183 0.44 -0.76 12.91
N GLU A 184 -0.33 0.33 13.00
CA GLU A 184 -0.85 0.86 14.27
C GLU A 184 -1.97 0.01 14.91
N ASP A 185 -2.94 -0.47 14.14
CA ASP A 185 -4.22 -0.97 14.67
C ASP A 185 -4.49 -2.45 14.37
N GLN A 186 -4.24 -2.88 13.12
CA GLN A 186 -4.69 -4.21 12.64
C GLN A 186 -3.67 -5.34 12.80
N GLY A 187 -2.46 -5.03 13.28
CA GLY A 187 -1.43 -6.02 13.66
C GLY A 187 -0.28 -6.12 12.67
N ALA A 188 0.80 -5.40 12.96
CA ALA A 188 2.02 -5.28 12.15
C ALA A 188 2.61 -6.61 11.65
N ALA A 189 2.56 -7.67 12.46
CA ALA A 189 3.06 -8.99 12.08
C ALA A 189 2.40 -9.56 10.81
N LYS A 190 1.15 -9.18 10.50
CA LYS A 190 0.46 -9.58 9.25
C LYS A 190 1.12 -9.05 7.98
N ILE A 191 1.84 -7.94 8.10
CA ILE A 191 2.60 -7.30 7.02
C ILE A 191 4.10 -7.40 7.27
N MET A 192 4.53 -8.40 8.06
CA MET A 192 5.93 -8.63 8.43
C MET A 192 6.62 -7.40 9.09
N GLU A 193 5.85 -6.56 9.79
CA GLU A 193 6.30 -5.27 10.35
C GLU A 193 6.91 -4.30 9.31
N MET A 194 6.57 -4.48 8.02
CA MET A 194 7.08 -3.66 6.94
C MET A 194 6.59 -2.21 7.06
N ARG A 195 7.53 -1.27 7.00
CA ARG A 195 7.27 0.18 7.07
C ARG A 195 7.11 0.78 5.68
N ASP A 196 6.48 1.94 5.60
CA ASP A 196 6.18 2.64 4.34
C ASP A 196 7.46 2.93 3.53
N GLU A 197 8.55 3.34 4.19
CA GLU A 197 9.85 3.54 3.55
C GLU A 197 10.45 2.25 2.97
N MET A 198 10.14 1.09 3.55
CA MET A 198 10.60 -0.21 3.04
C MET A 198 9.79 -0.64 1.81
N ILE A 199 8.47 -0.38 1.81
CA ILE A 199 7.61 -0.61 0.64
C ILE A 199 8.07 0.26 -0.54
N GLY A 200 8.37 1.53 -0.27
CA GLY A 200 9.00 2.44 -1.22
C GLY A 200 10.30 1.86 -1.77
N LEU A 201 11.26 1.58 -0.89
CA LEU A 201 12.60 1.12 -1.24
C LEU A 201 12.62 -0.25 -1.96
N LEU A 202 11.72 -1.17 -1.60
CA LEU A 202 11.59 -2.51 -2.21
C LEU A 202 11.24 -2.44 -3.69
N GLY A 203 10.24 -1.62 -4.05
CA GLY A 203 9.88 -1.41 -5.46
C GLY A 203 10.91 -0.58 -6.23
N CYS A 204 11.60 0.37 -5.59
CA CYS A 204 12.71 1.08 -6.22
C CYS A 204 13.86 0.13 -6.58
N TRP A 205 14.30 -0.73 -5.66
CA TRP A 205 15.38 -1.68 -5.93
C TRP A 205 14.99 -2.81 -6.88
N GLY A 206 13.72 -3.21 -6.88
CA GLY A 206 13.17 -4.13 -7.88
C GLY A 206 12.85 -3.49 -9.24
N ASN A 207 13.15 -2.19 -9.42
CA ASN A 207 12.84 -1.42 -10.63
C ASN A 207 11.36 -1.55 -11.07
N VAL A 208 10.43 -1.40 -10.12
CA VAL A 208 8.98 -1.51 -10.38
C VAL A 208 8.43 -0.21 -10.95
N HIS A 209 8.04 -0.21 -12.23
CA HIS A 209 7.61 0.99 -12.95
C HIS A 209 6.33 0.80 -13.78
N HIS A 210 5.68 1.92 -14.11
CA HIS A 210 4.61 1.98 -15.11
C HIS A 210 5.15 1.60 -16.51
N GLY A 211 4.36 0.89 -17.32
CA GLY A 211 4.76 0.34 -18.61
C GLY A 211 4.88 1.33 -19.77
N GLY A 212 4.86 2.63 -19.47
CA GLY A 212 4.61 3.72 -20.42
C GLY A 212 3.18 3.73 -20.99
N SER A 213 2.75 4.86 -21.55
CA SER A 213 1.55 4.97 -22.40
C SER A 213 1.92 4.91 -23.88
N ALA A 214 2.96 4.13 -24.20
CA ALA A 214 3.61 4.12 -25.51
C ALA A 214 2.71 3.47 -26.56
N SER A 215 2.80 3.95 -27.81
CA SER A 215 2.07 3.37 -28.94
C SER A 215 2.55 1.95 -29.23
N LEU A 216 1.70 1.13 -29.88
CA LEU A 216 2.02 -0.28 -30.16
C LEU A 216 3.39 -0.44 -30.87
N ASP A 217 3.69 0.44 -31.83
CA ASP A 217 4.96 0.43 -32.58
C ASP A 217 6.18 0.77 -31.70
N GLU A 218 6.04 1.68 -30.73
CA GLU A 218 7.09 1.97 -29.75
C GLU A 218 7.26 0.83 -28.74
N THR A 219 6.18 0.15 -28.35
CA THR A 219 6.26 -0.97 -27.39
C THR A 219 7.06 -2.16 -27.93
N LEU A 220 6.97 -2.41 -29.24
CA LEU A 220 7.70 -3.48 -29.93
C LEU A 220 9.21 -3.23 -30.01
N ALA A 221 9.65 -1.96 -29.98
CA ALA A 221 11.06 -1.60 -30.04
C ALA A 221 11.75 -1.54 -28.66
N ALA A 222 10.99 -1.27 -27.59
CA ALA A 222 11.57 -0.84 -26.30
C ALA A 222 11.36 -1.78 -25.10
N LYS A 223 10.54 -2.86 -25.20
CA LYS A 223 10.05 -3.63 -24.03
C LYS A 223 9.64 -2.69 -22.85
N PRO A 224 8.72 -1.73 -23.05
CA PRO A 224 8.44 -0.73 -22.00
C PRO A 224 7.62 -1.30 -20.83
N ASN A 225 7.01 -2.47 -21.02
CA ASN A 225 6.24 -3.20 -20.01
C ASN A 225 7.13 -4.17 -19.21
N GLY A 226 7.09 -4.09 -17.89
CA GLY A 226 7.79 -4.99 -16.99
C GLY A 226 6.94 -6.17 -16.51
N ARG A 227 7.51 -7.38 -16.54
CA ARG A 227 6.93 -8.62 -15.99
C ARG A 227 7.65 -8.98 -14.70
N TYR A 228 6.93 -8.99 -13.58
CA TYR A 228 7.53 -9.17 -12.25
C TYR A 228 7.07 -10.48 -11.60
N LEU A 229 8.03 -11.23 -11.07
CA LEU A 229 7.78 -12.39 -10.22
C LEU A 229 7.72 -11.94 -8.77
N VAL A 230 6.69 -12.33 -8.02
CA VAL A 230 6.45 -11.86 -6.66
C VAL A 230 6.16 -13.01 -5.71
N VAL A 231 6.84 -13.03 -4.56
CA VAL A 231 6.51 -13.92 -3.43
C VAL A 231 6.17 -13.02 -2.24
N ASP A 232 4.90 -12.97 -1.83
CA ASP A 232 4.44 -12.00 -0.83
C ASP A 232 3.46 -12.64 0.19
N ASP A 233 3.87 -12.69 1.45
CA ASP A 233 3.09 -13.18 2.60
C ASP A 233 2.41 -12.03 3.39
N THR A 234 2.56 -10.77 2.99
CA THR A 234 1.96 -9.59 3.65
C THR A 234 0.45 -9.46 3.42
N GLY A 235 -0.21 -10.49 2.86
CA GLY A 235 -1.62 -10.46 2.49
C GLY A 235 -1.93 -9.65 1.22
N GLY A 236 -0.92 -9.38 0.40
CA GLY A 236 -1.03 -8.58 -0.83
C GLY A 236 -0.70 -7.10 -0.67
N LEU A 237 -0.07 -6.65 0.42
CA LEU A 237 0.35 -5.25 0.58
C LEU A 237 1.47 -4.90 -0.43
N VAL A 238 2.43 -5.80 -0.61
CA VAL A 238 3.50 -5.61 -1.60
C VAL A 238 2.92 -5.65 -3.01
N VAL A 239 2.00 -6.57 -3.29
CA VAL A 239 1.26 -6.60 -4.57
C VAL A 239 0.52 -5.28 -4.84
N ALA A 240 -0.16 -4.71 -3.83
CA ALA A 240 -0.79 -3.39 -3.96
C ALA A 240 0.24 -2.29 -4.27
N ALA A 241 1.34 -2.24 -3.53
CA ALA A 241 2.41 -1.26 -3.73
C ALA A 241 3.08 -1.36 -5.11
N MET A 242 3.15 -2.55 -5.67
CA MET A 242 3.65 -2.78 -7.03
C MET A 242 2.61 -2.31 -8.06
N ALA A 243 1.35 -2.71 -7.88
CA ALA A 243 0.25 -2.30 -8.74
C ALA A 243 0.06 -0.77 -8.79
N GLU A 244 0.25 -0.07 -7.66
CA GLU A 244 0.13 1.39 -7.59
C GLU A 244 1.21 2.08 -8.43
N ARG A 245 2.47 1.65 -8.28
CA ARG A 245 3.61 2.11 -9.10
C ARG A 245 3.49 1.75 -10.58
N MET A 246 2.83 0.64 -10.89
CA MET A 246 2.52 0.21 -12.25
C MET A 246 1.29 0.91 -12.84
N GLY A 247 0.54 1.71 -12.08
CA GLY A 247 -0.70 2.37 -12.51
C GLY A 247 -1.95 1.49 -12.58
N ILE A 248 -1.87 0.22 -12.14
CA ILE A 248 -2.91 -0.82 -12.32
C ILE A 248 -3.64 -1.19 -11.01
N LEU A 249 -3.46 -0.43 -9.92
CA LEU A 249 -4.15 -0.67 -8.65
C LEU A 249 -5.60 -0.16 -8.63
N TYR A 250 -5.91 0.91 -9.36
CA TYR A 250 -7.22 1.55 -9.33
C TYR A 250 -7.86 1.51 -10.73
N PRO A 251 -9.19 1.32 -10.85
CA PRO A 251 -9.90 1.56 -12.10
C PRO A 251 -9.69 2.98 -12.63
N HIS A 252 -9.68 3.16 -13.95
CA HIS A 252 -9.61 4.48 -14.57
C HIS A 252 -11.00 5.10 -14.65
N ASP A 253 -11.12 6.41 -14.39
CA ASP A 253 -12.40 7.12 -14.37
C ASP A 253 -13.11 7.17 -15.74
N GLY A 254 -12.48 6.70 -16.84
CA GLY A 254 -13.07 6.70 -18.18
C GLY A 254 -13.95 5.49 -18.50
N ASP A 255 -13.69 4.33 -17.88
CA ASP A 255 -14.31 3.06 -18.28
C ASP A 255 -15.79 2.95 -17.83
N ASP A 256 -16.16 3.66 -16.74
CA ASP A 256 -17.52 3.67 -16.20
C ASP A 256 -18.55 4.41 -17.09
N TYR A 257 -18.09 5.39 -17.89
CA TYR A 257 -19.00 6.26 -18.67
C TYR A 257 -19.57 5.56 -19.91
N GLU A 258 -18.84 4.60 -20.50
CA GLU A 258 -19.33 3.88 -21.68
C GLU A 258 -20.43 2.87 -21.31
N GLU A 259 -20.36 2.19 -20.17
CA GLU A 259 -21.41 1.23 -19.78
C GLU A 259 -22.74 1.92 -19.44
N GLN A 260 -22.73 3.06 -18.72
CA GLN A 260 -23.97 3.72 -18.28
C GLN A 260 -24.76 4.39 -19.42
N THR A 261 -24.10 4.79 -20.52
CA THR A 261 -24.80 5.36 -21.68
C THR A 261 -25.57 4.30 -22.50
N SER A 262 -25.34 3.01 -22.27
CA SER A 262 -25.99 1.92 -23.01
C SER A 262 -27.38 1.52 -22.49
N SER A 263 -27.81 2.04 -21.33
CA SER A 263 -29.06 1.61 -20.67
C SER A 263 -30.26 2.56 -20.82
N ASP A 264 -30.06 3.82 -21.22
CA ASP A 264 -31.12 4.85 -21.29
C ASP A 264 -31.34 5.38 -22.72
N GLU A 265 -31.96 4.56 -23.58
CA GLU A 265 -32.74 5.08 -24.72
C GLU A 265 -34.25 4.93 -24.45
N PRO A 266 -35.05 6.01 -24.60
CA PRO A 266 -36.46 5.98 -24.26
C PRO A 266 -37.28 5.25 -25.34
N LYS A 267 -37.99 4.21 -24.93
CA LYS A 267 -38.95 3.49 -25.78
C LYS A 267 -40.05 4.43 -26.29
N LYS A 268 -40.01 4.79 -27.58
CA LYS A 268 -41.16 5.38 -28.26
C LYS A 268 -42.23 4.30 -28.50
N SER A 269 -43.42 4.55 -27.98
CA SER A 269 -44.63 3.77 -28.21
C SER A 269 -45.48 4.40 -29.32
N GLU A 270 -45.87 3.64 -30.35
CA GLU A 270 -47.11 3.81 -31.14
C GLU A 270 -47.31 2.59 -32.09
N PRO A 271 -48.48 2.38 -32.73
CA PRO A 271 -49.31 1.22 -32.33
C PRO A 271 -49.45 0.11 -33.38
N GLU A 272 -50.20 -0.93 -33.00
CA GLU A 272 -50.48 -2.16 -33.75
C GLU A 272 -51.03 -1.94 -35.17
N GLN A 273 -50.39 -2.58 -36.16
CA GLN A 273 -51.08 -3.19 -37.29
C GLN A 273 -50.44 -4.55 -37.58
N ALA A 274 -51.28 -5.59 -37.68
CA ALA A 274 -50.85 -6.95 -37.98
C ALA A 274 -50.93 -7.21 -39.49
N GLN A 275 -49.84 -7.74 -40.07
CA GLN A 275 -49.86 -8.51 -41.30
C GLN A 275 -48.65 -9.44 -41.34
N ASP A 276 -48.89 -10.72 -41.65
CA ASP A 276 -47.86 -11.73 -41.83
C ASP A 276 -47.08 -11.46 -43.12
N ASP A 277 -45.74 -11.54 -43.06
CA ASP A 277 -44.93 -11.85 -44.24
C ASP A 277 -43.58 -12.49 -43.82
N GLU A 278 -43.14 -13.50 -44.56
CA GLU A 278 -41.92 -14.26 -44.24
C GLU A 278 -40.65 -13.43 -44.52
N GLN A 279 -39.88 -13.10 -43.47
CA GLN A 279 -38.56 -12.50 -43.64
C GLN A 279 -37.46 -13.19 -42.82
N GLN A 280 -36.29 -13.31 -43.44
CA GLN A 280 -35.11 -13.98 -42.92
C GLN A 280 -34.60 -13.32 -41.62
N PRO A 281 -33.95 -14.08 -40.70
CA PRO A 281 -33.40 -13.50 -39.49
C PRO A 281 -32.25 -12.57 -39.83
N THR A 282 -32.51 -11.26 -39.79
CA THR A 282 -31.48 -10.23 -39.92
C THR A 282 -30.55 -10.30 -38.71
N ASP A 283 -29.26 -10.57 -38.94
CA ASP A 283 -28.24 -10.65 -37.90
C ASP A 283 -27.88 -9.26 -37.35
N SER A 284 -28.79 -8.69 -36.57
CA SER A 284 -28.56 -7.51 -35.74
C SER A 284 -28.17 -7.94 -34.32
N SER A 285 -27.23 -8.88 -34.20
CA SER A 285 -26.58 -9.16 -32.93
C SER A 285 -25.71 -7.95 -32.56
N SER A 286 -26.15 -7.16 -31.57
CA SER A 286 -25.30 -6.11 -31.00
C SER A 286 -24.08 -6.79 -30.39
N ARG A 287 -22.94 -6.66 -31.06
CA ARG A 287 -21.66 -7.25 -30.63
C ARG A 287 -21.24 -6.57 -29.34
N ARG A 288 -21.65 -7.15 -28.21
CA ARG A 288 -21.06 -6.85 -26.91
C ARG A 288 -19.54 -6.91 -27.03
N PRO A 289 -18.79 -5.92 -26.54
CA PRO A 289 -17.33 -5.95 -26.62
C PRO A 289 -16.79 -7.24 -26.00
N ALA A 290 -15.70 -7.74 -26.59
CA ALA A 290 -15.08 -8.99 -26.15
C ALA A 290 -14.54 -8.80 -24.73
N ARG A 291 -15.16 -9.46 -23.75
CA ARG A 291 -14.78 -9.34 -22.34
C ARG A 291 -13.32 -9.76 -22.13
N PRO A 292 -12.50 -8.96 -21.42
CA PRO A 292 -11.11 -9.30 -21.18
C PRO A 292 -11.02 -10.59 -20.36
N ALA A 293 -10.09 -11.48 -20.72
CA ALA A 293 -9.94 -12.74 -20.01
C ALA A 293 -9.16 -12.54 -18.70
N HIS A 294 -9.65 -13.14 -17.62
CA HIS A 294 -8.92 -13.14 -16.33
C HIS A 294 -7.50 -13.69 -16.50
N MET A 295 -6.51 -12.96 -15.99
CA MET A 295 -5.06 -13.24 -16.05
C MET A 295 -4.42 -13.17 -17.46
N SER A 296 -5.02 -12.44 -18.41
CA SER A 296 -4.57 -12.41 -19.81
C SER A 296 -3.67 -11.23 -20.23
N ALA A 297 -3.24 -10.35 -19.31
CA ALA A 297 -2.45 -9.19 -19.71
C ALA A 297 -1.09 -9.57 -20.33
N SER A 298 -0.77 -8.92 -21.45
CA SER A 298 0.52 -9.01 -22.15
C SER A 298 1.47 -7.84 -21.84
N GLY A 299 0.97 -6.77 -21.23
CA GLY A 299 1.75 -5.62 -20.78
C GLY A 299 2.34 -5.82 -19.37
N ASN A 300 2.48 -4.73 -18.62
CA ASN A 300 2.89 -4.74 -17.21
C ASN A 300 2.14 -5.85 -16.44
N SER A 301 2.83 -6.77 -15.78
CA SER A 301 2.15 -7.86 -15.09
C SER A 301 2.88 -8.34 -13.84
N ILE A 302 2.06 -8.81 -12.89
CA ILE A 302 2.51 -9.35 -11.60
C ILE A 302 2.17 -10.84 -11.59
N THR A 303 3.20 -11.70 -11.56
CA THR A 303 3.04 -13.14 -11.34
C THR A 303 3.33 -13.44 -9.87
N PHE A 304 2.25 -13.60 -9.10
CA PHE A 304 2.28 -13.89 -7.67
C PHE A 304 2.41 -15.40 -7.41
N VAL A 305 3.53 -15.80 -6.80
CA VAL A 305 3.84 -17.18 -6.42
C VAL A 305 3.46 -17.42 -4.96
N HIS A 306 2.74 -18.51 -4.66
CA HIS A 306 2.29 -18.81 -3.30
C HIS A 306 2.44 -20.28 -2.86
N PRO A 307 2.66 -20.56 -1.57
CA PRO A 307 2.77 -21.93 -1.05
C PRO A 307 1.42 -22.64 -0.89
N ASN A 308 0.34 -21.89 -0.66
CA ASN A 308 -0.97 -22.43 -0.35
C ASN A 308 -1.78 -22.80 -1.60
N LYS A 309 -2.89 -23.52 -1.43
CA LYS A 309 -3.83 -23.85 -2.52
C LYS A 309 -4.49 -22.62 -3.17
N GLN A 310 -4.60 -21.53 -2.43
CA GLN A 310 -5.08 -20.22 -2.88
C GLN A 310 -4.04 -19.16 -2.46
N ALA A 311 -3.88 -18.14 -3.28
CA ALA A 311 -3.16 -16.92 -2.91
C ALA A 311 -3.82 -16.25 -1.69
N ASN A 312 -3.04 -15.54 -0.87
CA ASN A 312 -3.56 -14.66 0.18
C ASN A 312 -3.38 -13.20 -0.24
N LEU A 313 -4.37 -12.66 -0.93
CA LEU A 313 -4.39 -11.26 -1.37
C LEU A 313 -5.47 -10.46 -0.63
N SER A 314 -5.72 -10.82 0.63
CA SER A 314 -6.85 -10.33 1.43
C SER A 314 -6.83 -8.84 1.77
N LEU A 315 -5.71 -8.13 1.56
CA LEU A 315 -5.61 -6.68 1.65
C LEU A 315 -6.03 -5.96 0.36
N LEU A 316 -6.01 -6.61 -0.81
CA LEU A 316 -6.42 -5.97 -2.08
C LEU A 316 -7.90 -5.52 -2.08
N LYS A 317 -8.73 -6.09 -1.21
CA LYS A 317 -10.13 -5.65 -1.00
C LYS A 317 -10.25 -4.18 -0.63
N TYR A 318 -9.23 -3.60 0.02
CA TYR A 318 -9.20 -2.19 0.39
C TYR A 318 -9.07 -1.27 -0.84
N PHE A 319 -8.59 -1.80 -1.97
CA PHE A 319 -8.45 -1.09 -3.24
C PHE A 319 -9.53 -1.48 -4.26
N GLY A 320 -10.52 -2.30 -3.85
CA GLY A 320 -11.64 -2.72 -4.70
C GLY A 320 -11.50 -4.10 -5.33
N TYR A 321 -10.35 -4.77 -5.21
CA TYR A 321 -10.12 -6.08 -5.82
C TYR A 321 -10.40 -7.23 -4.83
N ASN A 322 -11.33 -8.13 -5.19
CA ASN A 322 -11.62 -9.34 -4.42
C ASN A 322 -11.18 -10.59 -5.19
N GLN A 323 -10.22 -11.36 -4.65
CA GLN A 323 -9.68 -12.56 -5.29
C GLN A 323 -10.71 -13.68 -5.50
N ASP A 324 -11.71 -13.83 -4.62
CA ASP A 324 -12.73 -14.90 -4.72
C ASP A 324 -13.80 -14.61 -5.79
N ASN A 325 -14.02 -13.32 -6.08
CA ASN A 325 -14.92 -12.83 -7.11
C ASN A 325 -14.34 -11.54 -7.72
N PRO A 326 -13.32 -11.67 -8.60
CA PRO A 326 -12.64 -10.51 -9.17
C PRO A 326 -13.57 -9.78 -10.13
N ASP A 327 -13.63 -8.46 -9.99
CA ASP A 327 -14.40 -7.59 -10.86
C ASP A 327 -13.74 -7.55 -12.25
N GLU A 328 -14.51 -7.79 -13.32
CA GLU A 328 -14.00 -7.79 -14.71
C GLU A 328 -13.45 -6.41 -15.11
N THR A 329 -13.91 -5.33 -14.47
CA THR A 329 -13.49 -3.93 -14.71
C THR A 329 -12.19 -3.55 -14.01
N HIS A 330 -11.80 -4.25 -12.95
CA HIS A 330 -10.65 -3.87 -12.14
C HIS A 330 -9.34 -4.29 -12.85
N PRO A 331 -8.33 -3.41 -13.06
CA PRO A 331 -7.17 -3.76 -13.90
C PRO A 331 -6.42 -5.03 -13.46
N LEU A 332 -6.26 -5.25 -12.14
CA LEU A 332 -5.72 -6.51 -11.60
C LEU A 332 -6.39 -7.80 -12.11
N HIS A 333 -7.65 -7.78 -12.57
CA HIS A 333 -8.32 -8.93 -13.21
C HIS A 333 -7.53 -9.48 -14.41
N THR A 334 -6.89 -8.63 -15.21
CA THR A 334 -6.04 -9.07 -16.33
C THR A 334 -4.56 -9.12 -15.94
N HIS A 335 -4.10 -8.16 -15.12
CA HIS A 335 -2.69 -7.91 -14.83
C HIS A 335 -2.08 -8.73 -13.68
N LEU A 336 -2.89 -9.29 -12.77
CA LEU A 336 -2.43 -10.10 -11.62
C LEU A 336 -2.61 -11.59 -11.89
N LYS A 337 -1.52 -12.29 -12.19
CA LYS A 337 -1.47 -13.74 -12.44
C LYS A 337 -1.06 -14.46 -11.15
N THR A 338 -1.70 -15.59 -10.82
CA THR A 338 -1.37 -16.36 -9.61
C THR A 338 -0.92 -17.76 -9.95
N VAL A 339 0.17 -18.23 -9.34
CA VAL A 339 0.70 -19.58 -9.50
C VAL A 339 1.13 -20.13 -8.14
N SER A 340 0.86 -21.41 -7.86
CA SER A 340 1.38 -22.06 -6.64
C SER A 340 2.81 -22.58 -6.85
N TRP A 341 3.59 -22.71 -5.77
CA TRP A 341 4.91 -23.36 -5.83
C TRP A 341 4.84 -24.79 -6.40
N LEU A 342 3.76 -25.53 -6.11
CA LEU A 342 3.51 -26.85 -6.71
C LEU A 342 3.43 -26.75 -8.24
N GLN A 343 2.56 -25.89 -8.76
CA GLN A 343 2.40 -25.68 -10.20
C GLN A 343 3.68 -25.17 -10.88
N LEU A 344 4.44 -24.29 -10.20
CA LEU A 344 5.67 -23.74 -10.75
C LEU A 344 6.78 -24.79 -10.86
N LEU A 345 6.92 -25.66 -9.85
CA LEU A 345 8.00 -26.66 -9.77
C LEU A 345 7.64 -27.99 -10.45
N ASP A 346 6.48 -28.56 -10.12
CA ASP A 346 5.95 -29.82 -10.66
C ASP A 346 4.47 -29.69 -11.08
N PRO A 347 4.21 -29.13 -12.28
CA PRO A 347 2.85 -28.85 -12.75
C PRO A 347 2.02 -30.12 -12.97
N ASN A 348 2.65 -31.26 -13.24
CA ASN A 348 1.94 -32.52 -13.48
C ASN A 348 1.32 -33.11 -12.19
N SER A 349 1.77 -32.66 -11.01
CA SER A 349 1.18 -33.00 -9.73
C SER A 349 -0.06 -32.15 -9.37
N ASP A 350 -0.33 -31.05 -10.09
CA ASP A 350 -1.62 -30.34 -9.97
C ASP A 350 -2.66 -30.96 -10.91
N PRO A 351 -3.76 -31.57 -10.40
CA PRO A 351 -4.81 -32.12 -11.24
C PRO A 351 -5.50 -31.07 -12.12
N ILE A 352 -5.48 -29.77 -11.76
CA ILE A 352 -6.07 -28.69 -12.57
C ILE A 352 -5.22 -28.41 -13.81
N TYR A 353 -3.91 -28.63 -13.76
CA TYR A 353 -3.02 -28.50 -14.90
C TYR A 353 -2.99 -29.79 -15.73
N ALA A 354 -2.78 -30.94 -15.05
CA ALA A 354 -2.52 -32.22 -15.70
C ALA A 354 -3.73 -32.85 -16.41
N GLN A 355 -4.96 -32.57 -15.96
CA GLN A 355 -6.18 -33.20 -16.50
C GLN A 355 -6.93 -32.26 -17.45
N GLU A 356 -6.63 -32.32 -18.75
CA GLU A 356 -7.40 -31.58 -19.76
C GLU A 356 -8.89 -31.97 -19.71
N PRO A 357 -9.82 -31.00 -19.60
CA PRO A 357 -11.24 -31.26 -19.77
C PRO A 357 -11.55 -31.69 -21.21
N GLU A 358 -12.33 -32.75 -21.35
CA GLU A 358 -12.83 -33.28 -22.63
C GLU A 358 -13.29 -32.17 -23.60
N VAL A 359 -13.00 -32.34 -24.89
CA VAL A 359 -13.44 -31.43 -25.95
C VAL A 359 -14.80 -31.89 -26.46
N ILE A 360 -15.86 -31.15 -26.11
CA ILE A 360 -17.23 -31.45 -26.56
C ILE A 360 -17.56 -30.56 -27.77
N PRO A 361 -18.08 -31.10 -28.90
CA PRO A 361 -18.45 -30.31 -30.07
C PRO A 361 -19.53 -29.26 -29.76
N ASP A 362 -19.45 -28.10 -30.42
CA ASP A 362 -20.39 -27.00 -30.20
C ASP A 362 -21.85 -27.40 -30.45
N SER A 363 -22.10 -28.25 -31.46
CA SER A 363 -23.42 -28.81 -31.76
C SER A 363 -24.03 -29.57 -30.57
N GLU A 364 -23.23 -30.31 -29.82
CA GLU A 364 -23.67 -30.98 -28.60
C GLU A 364 -23.83 -29.98 -27.46
N LEU A 365 -22.90 -29.04 -27.28
CA LEU A 365 -22.97 -27.98 -26.26
C LEU A 365 -24.24 -27.12 -26.39
N TYR A 366 -24.67 -26.79 -27.62
CA TYR A 366 -25.92 -26.07 -27.84
C TYR A 366 -27.16 -26.87 -27.41
N SER A 367 -27.13 -28.19 -27.51
CA SER A 367 -28.21 -29.07 -27.03
C SER A 367 -28.26 -29.21 -25.49
N MET A 368 -27.16 -28.89 -24.79
CA MET A 368 -27.08 -29.03 -23.34
C MET A 368 -27.87 -27.97 -22.59
N LYS A 369 -28.48 -28.37 -21.46
CA LYS A 369 -29.08 -27.46 -20.48
C LYS A 369 -28.07 -26.39 -20.05
N SER A 370 -28.51 -25.13 -19.95
CA SER A 370 -27.67 -23.97 -19.64
C SER A 370 -26.68 -24.18 -18.48
N ASN A 371 -27.11 -24.78 -17.37
CA ASN A 371 -26.24 -25.08 -16.22
C ASN A 371 -25.09 -26.05 -16.54
N LYS A 372 -25.32 -27.06 -17.39
CA LYS A 372 -24.28 -28.00 -17.84
C LYS A 372 -23.29 -27.29 -18.78
N ARG A 373 -23.80 -26.54 -19.76
CA ARG A 373 -22.99 -25.73 -20.68
C ARG A 373 -22.11 -24.71 -19.93
N GLY A 374 -22.68 -24.00 -18.95
CA GLY A 374 -21.93 -23.08 -18.08
C GLY A 374 -20.89 -23.77 -17.20
N ALA A 375 -21.17 -24.97 -16.69
CA ALA A 375 -20.18 -25.77 -15.97
C ALA A 375 -19.02 -26.23 -16.88
N TYR A 376 -19.32 -26.63 -18.12
CA TYR A 376 -18.32 -27.00 -19.13
C TYR A 376 -17.36 -25.83 -19.42
N HIS A 377 -17.88 -24.66 -19.82
CA HIS A 377 -17.02 -23.51 -20.11
C HIS A 377 -16.23 -23.05 -18.88
N ARG A 378 -16.81 -23.06 -17.67
CA ARG A 378 -16.03 -22.75 -16.44
C ARG A 378 -14.89 -23.74 -16.20
N LYS A 379 -15.09 -25.04 -16.43
CA LYS A 379 -14.03 -26.06 -16.29
C LYS A 379 -12.93 -25.84 -17.34
N ARG A 380 -13.30 -25.66 -18.61
CA ARG A 380 -12.35 -25.47 -19.73
C ARG A 380 -11.58 -24.15 -19.62
N ASN A 381 -12.25 -23.04 -19.30
CA ASN A 381 -11.61 -21.73 -19.10
C ASN A 381 -10.68 -21.73 -17.88
N ARG A 382 -11.01 -22.44 -16.80
CA ARG A 382 -10.12 -22.61 -15.64
C ARG A 382 -8.85 -23.37 -16.01
N TRP A 383 -8.99 -24.51 -16.70
CA TRP A 383 -7.86 -25.30 -17.16
C TRP A 383 -6.95 -24.49 -18.09
N ALA A 384 -7.51 -23.88 -19.14
CA ALA A 384 -6.76 -23.09 -20.11
C ALA A 384 -6.02 -21.91 -19.46
N ARG A 385 -6.64 -21.22 -18.49
CA ARG A 385 -6.00 -20.15 -17.72
C ARG A 385 -4.83 -20.66 -16.89
N VAL A 386 -5.02 -21.75 -16.14
CA VAL A 386 -3.96 -22.35 -15.31
C VAL A 386 -2.81 -22.83 -16.19
N GLN A 387 -3.11 -23.53 -17.29
CA GLN A 387 -2.11 -23.98 -18.26
C GLN A 387 -1.32 -22.79 -18.83
N SER A 388 -2.00 -21.73 -19.27
CA SER A 388 -1.35 -20.52 -19.81
C SER A 388 -0.44 -19.84 -18.78
N VAL A 389 -0.94 -19.55 -17.57
CA VAL A 389 -0.16 -18.87 -16.52
C VAL A 389 1.03 -19.71 -16.06
N VAL A 390 0.87 -21.03 -15.93
CA VAL A 390 1.95 -21.93 -15.50
C VAL A 390 3.02 -22.07 -16.58
N ASN A 391 2.63 -22.21 -17.85
CA ASN A 391 3.57 -22.25 -18.98
C ASN A 391 4.32 -20.92 -19.12
N GLU A 392 3.63 -19.79 -19.02
CA GLU A 392 4.22 -18.46 -19.08
C GLU A 392 5.19 -18.20 -17.91
N ALA A 393 4.85 -18.65 -16.69
CA ALA A 393 5.72 -18.52 -15.53
C ALA A 393 6.97 -19.42 -15.62
N ARG A 394 6.82 -20.65 -16.15
CA ARG A 394 7.95 -21.58 -16.35
C ARG A 394 8.83 -21.22 -17.56
N ALA A 395 8.32 -20.46 -18.52
CA ALA A 395 9.13 -19.88 -19.60
C ALA A 395 10.11 -18.80 -19.07
N GLY A 396 9.80 -18.18 -17.93
CA GLY A 396 10.66 -17.19 -17.29
C GLY A 396 10.61 -15.82 -17.98
N GLU A 397 11.77 -15.24 -18.24
CA GLU A 397 11.96 -13.87 -18.74
C GLU A 397 11.23 -12.80 -17.90
N PHE A 398 11.32 -12.90 -16.58
CA PHE A 398 10.88 -11.83 -15.68
C PHE A 398 11.93 -10.73 -15.56
N ASP A 399 11.49 -9.48 -15.61
CA ASP A 399 12.34 -8.28 -15.54
C ASP A 399 12.70 -7.89 -14.09
N GLY A 400 11.94 -8.43 -13.11
CA GLY A 400 12.25 -8.27 -11.70
C GLY A 400 11.68 -9.37 -10.80
N LEU A 401 12.29 -9.54 -9.63
CA LEU A 401 11.87 -10.41 -8.54
C LEU A 401 11.71 -9.60 -7.25
N ILE A 402 10.50 -9.61 -6.69
CA ILE A 402 10.19 -9.04 -5.38
C ILE A 402 9.84 -10.17 -4.42
N VAL A 403 10.48 -10.18 -3.24
CA VAL A 403 10.22 -11.18 -2.20
C VAL A 403 9.99 -10.50 -0.85
N ALA A 404 8.89 -10.84 -0.20
CA ALA A 404 8.55 -10.49 1.18
C ALA A 404 7.79 -11.68 1.79
N THR A 405 8.52 -12.67 2.30
CA THR A 405 7.98 -13.98 2.69
C THR A 405 8.47 -14.43 4.05
N LEU A 406 7.68 -15.28 4.71
CA LEU A 406 8.06 -16.01 5.92
C LEU A 406 8.76 -17.36 5.60
N MET A 407 8.87 -17.72 4.31
CA MET A 407 9.67 -18.85 3.84
C MET A 407 11.17 -18.53 3.91
N ASP A 408 12.03 -19.55 3.93
CA ASP A 408 13.48 -19.38 3.76
C ASP A 408 13.79 -18.68 2.42
N PRO A 409 14.38 -17.46 2.42
CA PRO A 409 14.63 -16.74 1.18
C PRO A 409 15.70 -17.42 0.32
N SER A 410 16.62 -18.19 0.90
CA SER A 410 17.64 -18.93 0.14
C SER A 410 17.01 -19.98 -0.79
N SER A 411 16.08 -20.78 -0.25
CA SER A 411 15.27 -21.73 -1.00
C SER A 411 14.40 -21.04 -2.07
N VAL A 412 13.78 -19.90 -1.75
CA VAL A 412 12.99 -19.11 -2.71
C VAL A 412 13.85 -18.61 -3.87
N LEU A 413 15.00 -17.99 -3.60
CA LEU A 413 15.90 -17.46 -4.63
C LEU A 413 16.45 -18.57 -5.53
N LYS A 414 16.79 -19.74 -4.97
CA LYS A 414 17.25 -20.91 -5.74
C LYS A 414 16.30 -21.30 -6.88
N HIS A 415 14.99 -21.14 -6.68
CA HIS A 415 13.97 -21.48 -7.66
C HIS A 415 13.46 -20.28 -8.47
N ALA A 416 13.44 -19.08 -7.90
CA ALA A 416 12.95 -17.87 -8.56
C ALA A 416 14.00 -17.17 -9.44
N VAL A 417 15.25 -17.05 -8.99
CA VAL A 417 16.31 -16.32 -9.71
C VAL A 417 16.64 -16.94 -11.09
N PRO A 418 16.56 -18.27 -11.31
CA PRO A 418 16.70 -18.86 -12.65
C PRO A 418 15.63 -18.44 -13.67
N LEU A 419 14.45 -18.00 -13.23
CA LEU A 419 13.34 -17.58 -14.11
C LEU A 419 13.49 -16.13 -14.59
N LEU A 420 14.47 -15.38 -14.06
CA LEU A 420 14.65 -13.96 -14.36
C LEU A 420 15.51 -13.75 -15.61
N ALA A 421 15.18 -12.71 -16.37
CA ALA A 421 15.98 -12.26 -17.51
C ALA A 421 17.39 -11.80 -17.08
N GLY A 422 18.33 -11.77 -18.02
CA GLY A 422 19.63 -11.14 -17.78
C GLY A 422 19.45 -9.65 -17.45
N SER A 423 20.18 -9.14 -16.46
CA SER A 423 20.03 -7.78 -15.91
C SER A 423 18.72 -7.48 -15.16
N ALA A 424 17.87 -8.48 -14.91
CA ALA A 424 16.68 -8.32 -14.08
C ALA A 424 17.03 -7.95 -12.63
N HIS A 425 16.19 -7.15 -11.98
CA HIS A 425 16.41 -6.71 -10.59
C HIS A 425 15.89 -7.73 -9.57
N VAL A 426 16.61 -7.95 -8.48
CA VAL A 426 16.19 -8.79 -7.36
C VAL A 426 16.15 -7.92 -6.11
N ALA A 427 15.00 -7.90 -5.42
CA ALA A 427 14.84 -7.23 -4.13
C ALA A 427 14.08 -8.13 -3.14
N VAL A 428 14.69 -8.38 -1.98
CA VAL A 428 14.18 -9.29 -0.93
C VAL A 428 14.10 -8.51 0.39
N TYR A 429 12.89 -8.39 0.94
CA TYR A 429 12.64 -7.84 2.26
C TYR A 429 12.69 -8.92 3.35
N SER A 430 13.29 -8.57 4.49
CA SER A 430 13.16 -9.31 5.74
C SER A 430 13.02 -8.34 6.93
N PRO A 431 12.27 -8.67 7.99
CA PRO A 431 12.20 -7.84 9.21
C PRO A 431 13.56 -7.75 9.93
N SER A 432 14.36 -8.81 9.83
CA SER A 432 15.70 -8.93 10.43
C SER A 432 16.78 -9.22 9.38
N ILE A 433 18.04 -8.95 9.70
CA ILE A 433 19.13 -8.96 8.73
C ILE A 433 19.67 -10.37 8.45
N GLU A 434 19.60 -11.27 9.43
CA GLU A 434 20.30 -12.56 9.44
C GLU A 434 19.95 -13.43 8.22
N PRO A 435 18.66 -13.65 7.86
CA PRO A 435 18.29 -14.48 6.70
C PRO A 435 18.80 -13.93 5.36
N LEU A 436 19.11 -12.64 5.30
CA LEU A 436 19.62 -11.98 4.09
C LEU A 436 21.14 -12.07 3.95
N THR A 437 21.86 -12.45 5.02
CA THR A 437 23.32 -12.61 4.99
C THR A 437 23.79 -13.95 4.43
N GLU A 438 22.90 -14.95 4.40
CA GLU A 438 23.19 -16.33 3.97
C GLU A 438 22.84 -16.60 2.49
N LEU A 439 22.36 -15.58 1.77
CA LEU A 439 21.89 -15.71 0.38
C LEU A 439 23.04 -15.96 -0.60
N ASP A 440 22.88 -16.95 -1.48
CA ASP A 440 23.86 -17.29 -2.52
C ASP A 440 24.02 -16.15 -3.55
N PRO A 441 25.21 -15.52 -3.65
CA PRO A 441 25.46 -14.44 -4.60
C PRO A 441 25.86 -14.94 -6.00
N THR A 442 26.01 -16.25 -6.23
CA THR A 442 26.66 -16.82 -7.44
C THR A 442 26.06 -16.35 -8.77
N LEU A 443 24.76 -16.06 -8.80
CA LEU A 443 24.04 -15.63 -10.01
C LEU A 443 23.61 -14.15 -9.95
N LEU A 444 24.20 -13.38 -9.03
CA LEU A 444 23.80 -12.03 -8.65
C LEU A 444 25.00 -11.09 -8.63
N LEU A 445 24.84 -9.92 -9.25
CA LEU A 445 25.84 -8.86 -9.29
C LEU A 445 25.54 -7.80 -8.23
N ALA A 446 26.62 -7.34 -7.56
CA ALA A 446 26.60 -6.34 -6.50
C ALA A 446 25.55 -6.59 -5.39
N PRO A 447 25.48 -7.82 -4.82
CA PRO A 447 24.58 -8.11 -3.70
C PRO A 447 24.84 -7.17 -2.54
N SER A 448 23.80 -6.45 -2.12
CA SER A 448 23.91 -5.31 -1.22
C SER A 448 22.75 -5.32 -0.21
N LEU A 449 23.08 -5.13 1.06
CA LEU A 449 22.10 -5.02 2.16
C LEU A 449 21.88 -3.55 2.50
N GLN A 450 20.61 -3.15 2.57
CA GLN A 450 20.21 -1.80 2.93
C GLN A 450 19.10 -1.79 3.98
N THR A 451 19.04 -0.71 4.74
CA THR A 451 17.93 -0.35 5.61
C THR A 451 17.74 1.17 5.54
N SER A 452 16.53 1.62 5.86
CA SER A 452 16.16 3.04 5.93
C SER A 452 15.44 3.28 7.25
N ARG A 453 15.48 4.51 7.76
CA ARG A 453 14.82 4.88 9.01
C ARG A 453 14.20 6.26 8.88
N VAL A 454 12.87 6.35 8.90
CA VAL A 454 12.18 7.64 8.90
C VAL A 454 12.08 8.17 10.32
N ARG A 455 12.48 9.43 10.53
CA ARG A 455 12.34 10.15 11.81
C ARG A 455 11.44 11.38 11.62
N PRO A 456 10.12 11.28 11.88
CA PRO A 456 9.23 12.43 11.88
C PRO A 456 9.69 13.58 12.79
N TRP A 457 9.45 14.81 12.32
CA TRP A 457 9.73 16.05 13.03
C TRP A 457 8.44 16.80 13.35
N GLN A 458 8.38 17.38 14.54
CA GLN A 458 7.51 18.52 14.80
C GLN A 458 8.20 19.75 14.21
N VAL A 459 7.51 20.48 13.32
CA VAL A 459 8.00 21.72 12.72
C VAL A 459 6.97 22.79 13.08
N LEU A 460 7.27 23.59 14.10
CA LEU A 460 6.44 24.69 14.59
C LEU A 460 7.39 25.83 15.04
N PRO A 461 7.00 27.10 14.90
CA PRO A 461 7.76 28.24 15.42
C PRO A 461 8.20 28.05 16.88
N GLY A 462 9.48 28.30 17.14
CA GLY A 462 10.13 28.13 18.45
C GLY A 462 10.17 26.70 19.01
N ARG A 463 9.60 25.70 18.33
CA ARG A 463 9.37 24.33 18.86
C ARG A 463 9.68 23.22 17.86
N THR A 464 10.56 23.49 16.89
CA THR A 464 11.00 22.49 15.91
C THR A 464 11.97 21.48 16.53
N HIS A 465 11.57 20.21 16.58
CA HIS A 465 12.37 19.10 17.10
C HIS A 465 11.89 17.75 16.54
N PRO A 466 12.74 16.70 16.47
CA PRO A 466 12.26 15.37 16.11
C PRO A 466 11.26 14.85 17.16
N LEU A 467 10.33 13.98 16.79
CA LEU A 467 9.50 13.33 17.81
C LEU A 467 10.39 12.49 18.75
N MET A 468 10.10 12.57 20.05
CA MET A 468 10.93 11.99 21.10
C MET A 468 10.67 10.50 21.31
N SER A 469 9.49 10.02 20.94
CA SER A 469 9.11 8.61 20.90
C SER A 469 8.52 8.27 19.54
N MET A 470 8.82 7.06 19.08
CA MET A 470 8.33 6.47 17.84
C MET A 470 8.09 4.99 18.10
N ARG A 471 7.34 4.33 17.21
CA ARG A 471 7.11 2.90 17.34
C ARG A 471 8.40 2.12 17.05
N GLY A 472 8.84 1.32 18.02
CA GLY A 472 9.85 0.28 17.85
C GLY A 472 9.34 -0.90 17.00
N GLY A 473 9.86 -2.10 17.25
CA GLY A 473 9.67 -3.27 16.39
C GLY A 473 10.77 -3.36 15.33
N ALA A 474 10.59 -4.23 14.33
CA ALA A 474 11.55 -4.40 13.25
C ALA A 474 11.82 -3.09 12.50
N GLU A 475 13.08 -2.88 12.12
CA GLU A 475 13.48 -1.77 11.25
C GLU A 475 13.23 -2.11 9.79
N GLY A 476 13.40 -3.38 9.42
CA GLY A 476 13.32 -3.85 8.05
C GLY A 476 14.66 -3.72 7.31
N TYR A 477 14.98 -4.77 6.55
CA TYR A 477 16.17 -4.86 5.73
C TYR A 477 15.78 -5.31 4.33
N ILE A 478 16.48 -4.77 3.33
CA ILE A 478 16.31 -5.13 1.93
C ILE A 478 17.66 -5.57 1.38
N PHE A 479 17.72 -6.81 0.93
CA PHE A 479 18.77 -7.29 0.04
C PHE A 479 18.39 -6.90 -1.39
N HIS A 480 19.31 -6.30 -2.13
CA HIS A 480 19.15 -6.07 -3.55
C HIS A 480 20.36 -6.52 -4.36
N ALA A 481 20.11 -6.98 -5.58
CA ALA A 481 21.14 -7.38 -6.54
C ALA A 481 20.59 -7.36 -7.97
N ILE A 482 21.46 -7.56 -8.96
CA ILE A 482 21.09 -7.68 -10.38
C ILE A 482 21.39 -9.10 -10.87
N ARG A 483 20.43 -9.75 -11.53
CA ARG A 483 20.61 -11.07 -12.15
C ARG A 483 21.67 -11.02 -13.26
N VAL A 484 22.67 -11.89 -13.16
CA VAL A 484 23.66 -12.10 -14.22
C VAL A 484 23.62 -13.52 -14.78
N ILE A 485 24.07 -13.66 -16.02
CA ILE A 485 24.25 -14.94 -16.71
C ILE A 485 25.76 -15.20 -16.78
N PRO A 486 26.32 -16.12 -15.98
CA PRO A 486 27.75 -16.40 -15.99
C PRO A 486 28.21 -16.93 -17.34
N THR A 487 29.22 -16.29 -17.95
CA THR A 487 29.85 -16.77 -19.18
C THR A 487 30.77 -17.96 -18.88
N GLN A 488 30.56 -19.09 -19.56
CA GLN A 488 31.42 -20.29 -19.42
C GLN A 488 32.86 -20.06 -19.93
N GLN A 489 33.09 -19.03 -20.75
CA GLN A 489 34.40 -18.67 -21.27
C GLN A 489 34.91 -17.41 -20.57
N THR A 490 36.03 -17.53 -19.86
CA THR A 490 36.69 -16.40 -19.20
C THR A 490 37.37 -15.52 -20.25
N ILE A 491 36.78 -14.36 -20.57
CA ILE A 491 37.45 -13.35 -21.40
C ILE A 491 38.59 -12.77 -20.57
N GLN A 492 39.81 -13.27 -20.78
CA GLN A 492 41.00 -12.70 -20.16
C GLN A 492 41.20 -11.29 -20.70
N ALA A 493 41.14 -10.29 -19.81
CA ALA A 493 41.51 -8.94 -20.16
C ALA A 493 42.98 -8.91 -20.59
N ALA A 494 43.23 -8.66 -21.88
CA ALA A 494 44.56 -8.38 -22.39
C ALA A 494 45.06 -7.07 -21.74
N GLY A 495 45.76 -7.21 -20.61
CA GLY A 495 46.12 -6.09 -19.74
C GLY A 495 46.85 -5.00 -20.53
N ASN A 496 46.35 -3.76 -20.41
CA ASN A 496 46.80 -2.64 -21.24
C ASN A 496 48.35 -2.48 -21.16
N PRO A 497 49.09 -2.75 -22.26
CA PRO A 497 50.55 -2.83 -22.23
C PRO A 497 51.25 -1.48 -21.96
N GLY A 498 50.50 -0.37 -21.91
CA GLY A 498 51.05 0.98 -21.71
C GLY A 498 51.56 1.30 -20.29
N ARG A 499 51.22 0.53 -19.25
CA ARG A 499 51.65 0.85 -17.86
C ARG A 499 53.04 0.28 -17.56
N LYS A 500 54.09 1.04 -17.88
CA LYS A 500 55.50 0.75 -17.53
C LYS A 500 55.61 0.26 -16.08
N LYS A 501 56.01 -1.01 -15.87
CA LYS A 501 56.29 -1.56 -14.54
C LYS A 501 57.39 -0.74 -13.88
N ARG A 502 57.11 -0.15 -12.72
CA ARG A 502 58.11 0.46 -11.85
C ARG A 502 59.03 -0.68 -11.36
N LYS A 503 60.32 -0.62 -11.70
CA LYS A 503 61.29 -1.68 -11.40
C LYS A 503 61.51 -1.76 -9.88
N VAL A 504 60.84 -2.70 -9.22
CA VAL A 504 61.18 -3.09 -7.84
C VAL A 504 62.42 -3.98 -7.93
N VAL A 505 63.46 -3.61 -7.20
CA VAL A 505 64.69 -4.41 -7.08
C VAL A 505 64.39 -5.57 -6.15
N ALA A 506 64.65 -6.80 -6.60
CA ALA A 506 64.54 -7.98 -5.75
C ALA A 506 65.67 -7.98 -4.73
N GLN A 507 65.34 -8.16 -3.44
CA GLN A 507 66.28 -8.67 -2.45
C GLN A 507 66.11 -10.19 -2.42
N GLU A 508 67.19 -10.92 -2.69
CA GLU A 508 67.24 -12.36 -2.51
C GLU A 508 67.33 -12.68 -1.02
N ALA A 509 66.37 -13.47 -0.51
CA ALA A 509 66.48 -14.12 0.79
C ALA A 509 67.04 -15.55 0.59
N PRO A 510 68.00 -16.00 1.41
CA PRO A 510 68.62 -17.31 1.23
C PRO A 510 67.66 -18.45 1.59
N THR A 511 67.68 -19.50 0.77
CA THR A 511 66.93 -20.74 0.98
C THR A 511 67.43 -21.52 2.20
N PRO A 512 66.54 -22.02 3.08
CA PRO A 512 66.92 -22.96 4.12
C PRO A 512 67.15 -24.36 3.51
N THR A 513 68.32 -24.94 3.76
CA THR A 513 68.62 -26.35 3.46
C THR A 513 67.94 -27.26 4.48
N ALA A 514 67.32 -28.34 4.01
CA ALA A 514 66.87 -29.41 4.89
C ALA A 514 68.07 -30.24 5.37
N ASP A 515 68.16 -30.47 6.68
CA ASP A 515 68.91 -31.58 7.25
C ASP A 515 68.19 -32.12 8.50
N SER A 516 68.74 -33.18 9.07
CA SER A 516 67.99 -34.30 9.64
C SER A 516 68.27 -34.53 11.12
N GLY A 517 67.25 -35.04 11.82
CA GLY A 517 67.44 -36.03 12.89
C GLY A 517 67.69 -35.52 14.32
N SER A 518 67.16 -36.29 15.27
CA SER A 518 67.24 -36.14 16.74
C SER A 518 66.59 -34.86 17.32
N GLY A 519 65.88 -34.91 18.44
CA GLY A 519 65.52 -36.04 19.32
C GLY A 519 65.26 -35.55 20.74
N LEU A 520 64.56 -36.38 21.52
CA LEU A 520 64.31 -36.29 22.97
C LEU A 520 63.20 -35.35 23.47
N ASP A 521 62.42 -35.95 24.37
CA ASP A 521 61.36 -35.40 25.21
C ASP A 521 61.88 -34.38 26.24
N VAL A 522 61.00 -33.47 26.69
CA VAL A 522 61.02 -32.97 28.07
C VAL A 522 59.59 -32.88 28.62
N GLU A 523 59.40 -33.45 29.81
CA GLU A 523 58.13 -33.51 30.54
C GLU A 523 57.60 -32.14 31.02
N MET A 524 56.31 -32.12 31.34
CA MET A 524 55.74 -31.13 32.26
C MET A 524 56.43 -31.19 33.63
N LYS A 525 56.60 -30.03 34.28
CA LYS A 525 56.55 -29.96 35.75
C LYS A 525 55.66 -28.81 36.22
N SER A 526 54.64 -29.23 36.98
CA SER A 526 54.12 -28.66 38.24
C SER A 526 53.99 -27.14 38.36
#